data_AF-A0A9E1J1W4-F1
#
_entry.id   AF-A0A9E1J1W4-F1
#
_cell.length_a   1.000
_cell.length_b   1.000
_cell.length_c   1.000
_cell.angle_alpha   90.00
_cell.angle_beta   90.00
_cell.angle_gamma   90.00
#
_symmetry.space_group_name_H-M   'P 1'
#
loop_
_entity.id
_entity.type
_entity.pdbx_description
1 polymer ?
#
loop_
_entity_poly.entity_id
_entity_poly.type
_entity_poly.pdbx_seq_one_letter_code
_entity_poly.pdbx_strand_id
1 'polypeptide(L)'
;KDKIDQPDNLRAMVLWGHAVNSQTRLPEMKKAMEKLDLMVVIDPVPTFASVIPDRQDGIYVLPAATQFETYGSVTASNRSLQWRDKVFEPLFESKPDHEIMYLMAKKLGFAKEMFKQIKVTNNEPLIEDITREFNGGMWTIGYTGQSPERMRKQMANQSTFDKTTLLANGGPCDGEYYGLPWPCWGTADMKHPGTPILYDPSKPVAEGGLTFRARFGVQRNGENLLAEGSYSVGSEIKDGYPEFSMAMLKKLGWDKDLTADERKAIEAVAGDKTNWKTDLSGGIQRVAIKHGCAPFGNAKARTVVWTFPDPVPLHREPLYTPRRDLLPKYATYKDKQAYRLPTMYASIQAKDFSKDFPTILTSGRLVEYEGGGDESRSNKWLAELQQEMFCEINPRDANNLGIKEGGDIWVHSPEGGKVLVKALVTERVNAGVAFMPFHFGGHWQGKDLRDKYPPGADPYVLGEASNMVGTYGYDSVTQMQETKVTLCRIEAA
;
A
#
# COMPACT_ATOMS: atom_id res chain seq x y z
N LYS A 1 -5.54 -10.04 -28.30
CA LYS A 1 -5.38 -11.22 -27.43
C LYS A 1 -3.93 -11.69 -27.43
N ASP A 2 -3.30 -11.79 -28.59
CA ASP A 2 -1.92 -12.28 -28.81
C ASP A 2 -0.79 -11.44 -28.17
N LYS A 3 -1.12 -10.36 -27.45
CA LYS A 3 -0.18 -9.47 -26.75
C LYS A 3 -0.30 -9.56 -25.22
N ILE A 4 -1.06 -10.53 -24.70
CA ILE A 4 -1.38 -10.66 -23.27
C ILE A 4 -1.25 -12.13 -22.85
N ASP A 5 -0.50 -12.40 -21.78
CA ASP A 5 -0.24 -13.75 -21.25
C ASP A 5 -1.51 -14.50 -20.78
N GLN A 6 -2.57 -13.77 -20.40
CA GLN A 6 -3.91 -14.31 -20.13
C GLN A 6 -4.91 -13.67 -21.11
N PRO A 7 -5.20 -14.32 -22.24
CA PRO A 7 -6.04 -13.76 -23.30
C PRO A 7 -7.55 -13.85 -23.01
N ASP A 8 -7.92 -14.59 -21.96
CA ASP A 8 -9.29 -14.83 -21.56
C ASP A 8 -9.85 -13.70 -20.70
N ASN A 9 -11.16 -13.49 -20.83
CA ASN A 9 -11.86 -12.49 -20.04
C ASN A 9 -11.82 -12.87 -18.55
N LEU A 10 -11.72 -11.85 -17.69
CA LEU A 10 -11.91 -12.03 -16.26
C LEU A 10 -13.38 -12.42 -15.99
N ARG A 11 -13.58 -13.59 -15.39
CA ARG A 11 -14.92 -14.13 -15.07
C ARG A 11 -15.29 -14.01 -13.60
N ALA A 12 -14.31 -14.01 -12.71
CA ALA A 12 -14.53 -13.94 -11.27
C ALA A 12 -13.60 -12.91 -10.61
N MET A 13 -14.10 -12.20 -9.60
CA MET A 13 -13.31 -11.26 -8.80
C MET A 13 -13.63 -11.42 -7.31
N VAL A 14 -12.58 -11.43 -6.48
CA VAL A 14 -12.72 -11.39 -5.01
C VAL A 14 -12.23 -10.02 -4.54
N LEU A 15 -13.12 -9.27 -3.91
CA LEU A 15 -12.86 -7.97 -3.28
C LEU A 15 -12.79 -8.18 -1.77
N TRP A 16 -11.57 -8.26 -1.24
CA TRP A 16 -11.32 -8.58 0.15
C TRP A 16 -10.70 -7.37 0.86
N GLY A 17 -11.43 -6.75 1.80
CA GLY A 17 -11.01 -5.51 2.47
C GLY A 17 -10.76 -4.37 1.47
N HIS A 18 -11.64 -4.21 0.48
CA HIS A 18 -11.40 -3.32 -0.66
C HIS A 18 -12.51 -2.29 -0.87
N ALA A 19 -12.14 -1.02 -0.77
CA ALA A 19 -12.99 0.13 -1.06
C ALA A 19 -13.00 0.50 -2.55
N VAL A 20 -14.04 0.11 -3.30
CA VAL A 20 -14.14 0.41 -4.75
C VAL A 20 -14.37 1.89 -5.05
N ASN A 21 -14.99 2.63 -4.13
CA ASN A 21 -15.13 4.08 -4.21
C ASN A 21 -13.81 4.84 -4.07
N SER A 22 -12.70 4.17 -3.71
CA SER A 22 -11.36 4.78 -3.63
C SER A 22 -10.60 4.81 -4.97
N GLN A 23 -11.14 4.18 -6.01
CA GLN A 23 -10.53 4.07 -7.34
C GLN A 23 -11.20 5.01 -8.33
N THR A 24 -10.49 5.60 -9.30
CA THR A 24 -11.15 6.38 -10.37
C THR A 24 -11.91 5.48 -11.37
N ARG A 25 -12.70 6.11 -12.25
CA ARG A 25 -13.45 5.44 -13.32
C ARG A 25 -14.53 4.48 -12.83
N LEU A 26 -15.23 4.86 -11.75
CA LEU A 26 -16.35 4.09 -11.21
C LEU A 26 -17.43 3.74 -12.25
N PRO A 27 -17.83 4.62 -13.19
CA PRO A 27 -18.82 4.27 -14.21
C PRO A 27 -18.41 3.08 -15.07
N GLU A 28 -17.14 3.01 -15.49
CA GLU A 28 -16.61 1.85 -16.22
C GLU A 28 -16.37 0.66 -15.30
N MET A 29 -16.03 0.89 -14.04
CA MET A 29 -15.90 -0.16 -13.04
C MET A 29 -17.23 -0.89 -12.80
N LYS A 30 -18.35 -0.16 -12.65
CA LYS A 30 -19.70 -0.74 -12.57
C LYS A 30 -19.99 -1.63 -13.77
N LYS A 31 -19.74 -1.13 -14.98
CA LYS A 31 -19.90 -1.90 -16.23
C LYS A 31 -19.02 -3.16 -16.26
N ALA A 32 -17.83 -3.10 -15.70
CA ALA A 32 -16.92 -4.24 -15.61
C ALA A 32 -17.41 -5.28 -14.58
N MET A 33 -17.85 -4.82 -13.40
CA MET A 33 -18.43 -5.67 -12.35
C MET A 33 -19.66 -6.42 -12.86
N GLU A 34 -20.53 -5.76 -13.63
CA GLU A 34 -21.73 -6.37 -14.21
C GLU A 34 -21.44 -7.46 -15.26
N LYS A 35 -20.21 -7.51 -15.80
CA LYS A 35 -19.78 -8.53 -16.76
C LYS A 35 -19.14 -9.75 -16.11
N LEU A 36 -18.78 -9.68 -14.83
CA LEU A 36 -18.25 -10.84 -14.11
C LEU A 36 -19.35 -11.89 -13.98
N ASP A 37 -19.02 -13.16 -13.99
CA ASP A 37 -19.96 -14.21 -13.60
C ASP A 37 -20.07 -14.29 -12.07
N LEU A 38 -18.97 -14.03 -11.37
CA LEU A 38 -18.88 -14.12 -9.91
C LEU A 38 -18.14 -12.91 -9.32
N MET A 39 -18.74 -12.28 -8.32
CA MET A 39 -18.09 -11.31 -7.45
C MET A 39 -18.27 -11.73 -5.99
N VAL A 40 -17.17 -11.81 -5.24
CA VAL A 40 -17.21 -12.11 -3.80
C VAL A 40 -16.63 -10.92 -3.06
N VAL A 41 -17.42 -10.32 -2.18
CA VAL A 41 -17.01 -9.23 -1.28
C VAL A 41 -16.78 -9.83 0.10
N ILE A 42 -15.60 -9.63 0.68
CA ILE A 42 -15.21 -10.15 1.99
C ILE A 42 -14.76 -8.99 2.84
N ASP A 43 -15.56 -8.65 3.85
CA ASP A 43 -15.41 -7.42 4.62
C ASP A 43 -16.25 -7.51 5.93
N PRO A 44 -15.91 -6.78 7.00
CA PRO A 44 -16.74 -6.70 8.20
C PRO A 44 -18.09 -6.03 7.99
N VAL A 45 -18.22 -5.19 6.97
CA VAL A 45 -19.47 -4.50 6.60
C VAL A 45 -19.74 -4.63 5.09
N PRO A 46 -21.01 -4.62 4.63
CA PRO A 46 -21.26 -4.55 3.19
C PRO A 46 -20.67 -3.26 2.59
N THR A 47 -19.72 -3.40 1.67
CA THR A 47 -19.06 -2.25 1.04
C THR A 47 -19.86 -1.72 -0.14
N PHE A 48 -19.53 -0.51 -0.61
CA PHE A 48 -20.16 0.06 -1.81
C PHE A 48 -20.11 -0.87 -3.04
N ALA A 49 -19.11 -1.76 -3.12
CA ALA A 49 -18.99 -2.73 -4.21
C ALA A 49 -20.18 -3.70 -4.32
N SER A 50 -20.82 -4.03 -3.19
CA SER A 50 -21.94 -4.98 -3.19
C SER A 50 -23.24 -4.38 -3.72
N VAL A 51 -23.37 -3.05 -3.73
CA VAL A 51 -24.62 -2.34 -4.08
C VAL A 51 -24.55 -1.55 -5.39
N ILE A 52 -23.36 -1.26 -5.91
CA ILE A 52 -23.21 -0.55 -7.19
C ILE A 52 -23.86 -1.32 -8.35
N PRO A 53 -23.56 -2.62 -8.57
CA PRO A 53 -24.17 -3.36 -9.68
C PRO A 53 -25.70 -3.41 -9.57
N ASP A 54 -26.40 -3.44 -10.70
CA ASP A 54 -27.88 -3.56 -10.70
C ASP A 54 -28.38 -5.01 -10.63
N ARG A 55 -27.49 -5.98 -10.84
CA ARG A 55 -27.82 -7.40 -10.74
C ARG A 55 -27.84 -7.89 -9.29
N GLN A 56 -28.60 -8.95 -9.05
CA GLN A 56 -28.70 -9.60 -7.73
C GLN A 56 -28.02 -10.97 -7.67
N ASP A 57 -27.75 -11.58 -8.83
CA ASP A 57 -27.14 -12.90 -8.94
C ASP A 57 -25.61 -12.82 -9.00
N GLY A 58 -24.94 -13.89 -8.57
CA GLY A 58 -23.49 -14.03 -8.65
C GLY A 58 -22.70 -12.97 -7.88
N ILE A 59 -23.30 -12.28 -6.92
CA ILE A 59 -22.62 -11.40 -5.96
C ILE A 59 -22.83 -12.00 -4.57
N TYR A 60 -21.73 -12.29 -3.88
CA TYR A 60 -21.75 -12.86 -2.53
C TYR A 60 -21.03 -11.91 -1.58
N VAL A 61 -21.62 -11.66 -0.41
CA VAL A 61 -20.98 -10.91 0.67
C VAL A 61 -20.69 -11.91 1.79
N LEU A 62 -19.42 -12.07 2.15
CA LEU A 62 -18.99 -12.95 3.23
C LEU A 62 -18.58 -12.10 4.45
N PRO A 63 -19.15 -12.35 5.63
CA PRO A 63 -18.83 -11.56 6.82
C PRO A 63 -17.43 -11.91 7.33
N ALA A 64 -16.50 -10.96 7.20
CA ALA A 64 -15.18 -11.06 7.82
C ALA A 64 -15.21 -10.53 9.26
N ALA A 65 -14.34 -11.05 10.10
CA ALA A 65 -14.13 -10.52 11.44
C ALA A 65 -13.36 -9.18 11.39
N THR A 66 -13.63 -8.28 12.32
CA THR A 66 -12.88 -7.04 12.53
C THR A 66 -11.50 -7.30 13.12
N GLN A 67 -10.63 -6.27 13.14
CA GLN A 67 -9.32 -6.33 13.79
C GLN A 67 -9.35 -6.65 15.29
N PHE A 68 -10.49 -6.51 15.97
CA PHE A 68 -10.62 -6.81 17.40
C PHE A 68 -11.01 -8.27 17.68
N GLU A 69 -11.45 -8.98 16.64
CA GLU A 69 -11.94 -10.36 16.68
C GLU A 69 -10.88 -11.37 16.20
N THR A 70 -9.69 -10.87 15.87
CA THR A 70 -8.55 -11.65 15.40
C THR A 70 -7.27 -11.23 16.11
N TYR A 71 -6.17 -11.94 15.85
CA TYR A 71 -4.85 -11.67 16.42
C TYR A 71 -3.77 -11.87 15.36
N GLY A 72 -2.59 -11.28 15.57
CA GLY A 72 -1.47 -11.40 14.64
C GLY A 72 -0.63 -10.14 14.57
N SER A 73 0.23 -10.05 13.55
CA SER A 73 1.15 -8.92 13.40
C SER A 73 0.67 -7.89 12.37
N VAL A 74 0.92 -6.61 12.63
CA VAL A 74 0.77 -5.52 11.65
C VAL A 74 2.03 -4.68 11.58
N THR A 75 2.28 -4.05 10.43
CA THR A 75 3.42 -3.14 10.24
C THR A 75 2.93 -1.69 10.15
N ALA A 76 3.45 -0.81 11.00
CA ALA A 76 3.15 0.62 10.97
C ALA A 76 4.04 1.39 9.97
N SER A 77 3.70 2.66 9.68
CA SER A 77 4.45 3.50 8.71
C SER A 77 5.89 3.78 9.12
N ASN A 78 6.22 3.70 10.42
CA ASN A 78 7.59 3.77 10.92
C ASN A 78 8.36 2.43 10.75
N ARG A 79 7.73 1.44 10.10
CA ARG A 79 8.22 0.09 9.84
C ARG A 79 8.32 -0.81 11.07
N SER A 80 7.70 -0.44 12.18
CA SER A 80 7.58 -1.28 13.38
C SER A 80 6.48 -2.33 13.20
N LEU A 81 6.82 -3.60 13.41
CA LEU A 81 5.92 -4.75 13.46
C LEU A 81 5.41 -4.94 14.89
N GLN A 82 4.09 -4.93 15.06
CA GLN A 82 3.45 -5.05 16.37
C GLN A 82 2.53 -6.25 16.39
N TRP A 83 2.58 -7.01 17.49
CA TRP A 83 1.62 -8.07 17.74
C TRP A 83 0.32 -7.48 18.31
N ARG A 84 -0.82 -7.94 17.82
CA ARG A 84 -2.15 -7.60 18.30
C ARG A 84 -2.79 -8.86 18.84
N ASP A 85 -3.41 -8.77 20.02
CA ASP A 85 -4.17 -9.86 20.61
C ASP A 85 -5.66 -9.68 20.34
N LYS A 86 -6.36 -10.82 20.30
CA LYS A 86 -7.81 -10.86 20.14
C LYS A 86 -8.48 -10.28 21.38
N VAL A 87 -9.44 -9.39 21.19
CA VAL A 87 -10.17 -8.72 22.27
C VAL A 87 -11.45 -9.47 22.63
N PHE A 88 -12.21 -9.92 21.62
CA PHE A 88 -13.41 -10.74 21.78
C PHE A 88 -13.54 -11.75 20.64
N GLU A 89 -14.41 -12.74 20.77
CA GLU A 89 -14.64 -13.74 19.71
C GLU A 89 -15.40 -13.14 18.52
N PRO A 90 -15.16 -13.62 17.28
CA PRO A 90 -15.94 -13.22 16.11
C PRO A 90 -17.45 -13.26 16.36
N LEU A 91 -18.13 -12.14 16.07
CA LEU A 91 -19.56 -11.99 16.27
C LEU A 91 -20.37 -12.66 15.17
N PHE A 92 -21.52 -13.20 15.56
CA PHE A 92 -22.47 -13.87 14.66
C PHE A 92 -21.82 -15.04 13.92
N GLU A 93 -21.88 -15.04 12.58
CA GLU A 93 -21.27 -16.03 11.70
C GLU A 93 -19.98 -15.49 11.05
N SER A 94 -19.45 -14.35 11.52
CA SER A 94 -18.22 -13.79 10.99
C SER A 94 -17.03 -14.70 11.25
N LYS A 95 -16.04 -14.62 10.38
CA LYS A 95 -14.83 -15.45 10.44
C LYS A 95 -13.59 -14.60 10.24
N PRO A 96 -12.50 -14.85 10.98
CA PRO A 96 -11.21 -14.25 10.68
C PRO A 96 -10.74 -14.61 9.27
N ASP A 97 -9.99 -13.71 8.64
CA ASP A 97 -9.60 -13.85 7.24
C ASP A 97 -8.85 -15.15 6.94
N HIS A 98 -7.99 -15.58 7.86
CA HIS A 98 -7.24 -16.84 7.74
C HIS A 98 -8.14 -18.08 7.76
N GLU A 99 -9.25 -18.07 8.51
CA GLU A 99 -10.23 -19.15 8.49
C GLU A 99 -10.99 -19.16 7.15
N ILE A 100 -11.44 -17.99 6.67
CA ILE A 100 -12.10 -17.85 5.35
C ILE A 100 -11.19 -18.40 4.25
N MET A 101 -9.91 -18.01 4.26
CA MET A 101 -8.93 -18.45 3.27
C MET A 101 -8.71 -19.97 3.31
N TYR A 102 -8.61 -20.56 4.50
CA TYR A 102 -8.49 -22.00 4.66
C TYR A 102 -9.73 -22.74 4.14
N LEU A 103 -10.93 -22.28 4.47
CA LEU A 103 -12.19 -22.88 4.00
C LEU A 103 -12.31 -22.82 2.47
N MET A 104 -11.93 -21.68 1.86
CA MET A 104 -11.85 -21.55 0.40
C MET A 104 -10.84 -22.53 -0.21
N ALA A 105 -9.62 -22.60 0.32
CA ALA A 105 -8.58 -23.51 -0.17
C ALA A 105 -8.98 -24.98 -0.02
N LYS A 106 -9.69 -25.33 1.06
CA LYS A 106 -10.22 -26.67 1.32
C LYS A 106 -11.29 -27.03 0.30
N LYS A 107 -12.22 -26.10 0.03
CA LYS A 107 -13.28 -26.29 -0.97
C LYS A 107 -12.73 -26.43 -2.38
N LEU A 108 -11.67 -25.69 -2.71
CA LEU A 108 -11.00 -25.70 -4.01
C LEU A 108 -9.95 -26.81 -4.17
N GLY A 109 -9.67 -27.58 -3.11
CA GLY A 109 -8.84 -28.79 -3.16
C GLY A 109 -7.33 -28.58 -3.05
N PHE A 110 -6.87 -27.39 -2.65
CA PHE A 110 -5.42 -27.09 -2.53
C PHE A 110 -4.95 -26.74 -1.11
N ALA A 111 -5.83 -26.84 -0.10
CA ALA A 111 -5.46 -26.56 1.30
C ALA A 111 -4.26 -27.38 1.81
N LYS A 112 -4.13 -28.65 1.40
CA LYS A 112 -3.01 -29.51 1.83
C LYS A 112 -1.66 -28.93 1.43
N GLU A 113 -1.55 -28.35 0.23
CA GLU A 113 -0.29 -27.75 -0.24
C GLU A 113 -0.08 -26.37 0.37
N MET A 114 -1.13 -25.54 0.38
CA MET A 114 -1.06 -24.16 0.88
C MET A 114 -0.75 -24.06 2.37
N PHE A 115 -1.26 -25.00 3.19
CA PHE A 115 -1.11 -24.97 4.65
C PHE A 115 -0.18 -26.09 5.16
N LYS A 116 0.71 -26.63 4.32
CA LYS A 116 1.57 -27.77 4.70
C LYS A 116 2.50 -27.50 5.89
N GLN A 117 2.89 -26.23 6.09
CA GLN A 117 3.73 -25.78 7.21
C GLN A 117 2.94 -25.05 8.31
N ILE A 118 1.63 -24.93 8.16
CA ILE A 118 0.77 -24.18 9.08
C ILE A 118 -0.12 -25.16 9.81
N LYS A 119 -0.02 -25.20 11.15
CA LYS A 119 -0.96 -25.98 11.95
C LYS A 119 -2.37 -25.40 11.75
N VAL A 120 -3.34 -26.27 11.52
CA VAL A 120 -4.76 -25.90 11.45
C VAL A 120 -5.53 -26.62 12.55
N THR A 121 -6.26 -25.89 13.38
CA THR A 121 -7.12 -26.44 14.44
C THR A 121 -8.54 -25.92 14.24
N ASN A 122 -9.53 -26.81 14.15
CA ASN A 122 -10.95 -26.43 13.93
C ASN A 122 -11.17 -25.47 12.75
N ASN A 123 -10.50 -25.74 11.62
CA ASN A 123 -10.45 -24.90 10.41
C ASN A 123 -9.69 -23.58 10.54
N GLU A 124 -9.14 -23.23 11.71
CA GLU A 124 -8.38 -22.01 11.90
C GLU A 124 -6.87 -22.26 11.77
N PRO A 125 -6.19 -21.63 10.78
CA PRO A 125 -4.74 -21.62 10.68
C PRO A 125 -4.06 -20.93 11.88
N LEU A 126 -2.97 -21.49 12.39
CA LEU A 126 -2.18 -20.91 13.46
C LEU A 126 -1.38 -19.69 12.94
N ILE A 127 -1.65 -18.51 13.49
CA ILE A 127 -1.08 -17.24 13.02
C ILE A 127 0.42 -17.15 13.26
N GLU A 128 0.90 -17.78 14.34
CA GLU A 128 2.33 -17.87 14.61
C GLU A 128 3.07 -18.61 13.48
N ASP A 129 2.49 -19.68 12.93
CA ASP A 129 3.11 -20.44 11.84
C ASP A 129 3.09 -19.63 10.54
N ILE A 130 2.00 -18.92 10.24
CA ILE A 130 1.91 -17.97 9.11
C ILE A 130 3.01 -16.91 9.23
N THR A 131 3.22 -16.40 10.44
CA THR A 131 4.24 -15.38 10.71
C THR A 131 5.64 -15.93 10.42
N ARG A 132 5.94 -17.13 10.92
CA ARG A 132 7.22 -17.80 10.66
C ARG A 132 7.41 -18.15 9.18
N GLU A 133 6.35 -18.48 8.47
CA GLU A 133 6.41 -18.78 7.04
C GLU A 133 6.82 -17.55 6.23
N PHE A 134 6.23 -16.37 6.47
CA PHE A 134 6.71 -15.16 5.79
C PHE A 134 8.11 -14.76 6.28
N ASN A 135 8.46 -14.94 7.56
CA ASN A 135 9.83 -14.68 8.02
C ASN A 135 10.85 -15.55 7.27
N GLY A 136 10.53 -16.82 7.02
CA GLY A 136 11.40 -17.75 6.27
C GLY A 136 11.57 -17.39 4.79
N GLY A 137 10.63 -16.64 4.20
CA GLY A 137 10.68 -16.19 2.80
C GLY A 137 11.20 -14.78 2.58
N MET A 138 11.25 -13.94 3.62
CA MET A 138 11.50 -12.50 3.49
C MET A 138 12.97 -12.07 3.72
N TRP A 139 13.93 -12.96 3.46
CA TRP A 139 15.38 -12.68 3.56
C TRP A 139 15.81 -11.45 2.77
N THR A 140 15.30 -11.30 1.54
CA THR A 140 15.66 -10.19 0.64
C THR A 140 15.14 -8.84 1.10
N ILE A 141 14.10 -8.85 1.93
CA ILE A 141 13.52 -7.65 2.50
C ILE A 141 14.22 -7.39 3.84
N GLY A 142 14.42 -8.39 4.69
CA GLY A 142 14.92 -8.19 6.06
C GLY A 142 13.77 -8.14 7.08
N TYR A 143 12.71 -8.90 6.81
CA TYR A 143 11.62 -9.20 7.75
C TYR A 143 11.74 -10.63 8.29
N THR A 144 12.94 -10.99 8.76
CA THR A 144 13.28 -12.36 9.15
C THR A 144 13.50 -12.53 10.65
N GLY A 145 13.93 -11.46 11.32
CA GLY A 145 14.18 -11.48 12.78
C GLY A 145 12.92 -11.30 13.63
N GLN A 146 11.78 -10.91 13.06
CA GLN A 146 10.54 -10.62 13.80
C GLN A 146 9.69 -11.87 14.04
N SER A 147 10.14 -12.75 14.93
CA SER A 147 9.32 -13.91 15.30
C SER A 147 8.09 -13.50 16.15
N PRO A 148 7.02 -14.32 16.16
CA PRO A 148 5.87 -14.11 17.04
C PRO A 148 6.28 -13.94 18.50
N GLU A 149 7.22 -14.75 18.98
CA GLU A 149 7.69 -14.74 20.37
C GLU A 149 8.35 -13.42 20.71
N ARG A 150 9.20 -12.88 19.82
CA ARG A 150 9.84 -11.58 20.05
C ARG A 150 8.81 -10.46 20.07
N MET A 151 7.89 -10.43 19.10
CA MET A 151 6.86 -9.38 19.06
C MET A 151 5.93 -9.44 20.28
N ARG A 152 5.45 -10.63 20.67
CA ARG A 152 4.64 -10.82 21.89
C ARG A 152 5.41 -10.42 23.15
N LYS A 153 6.70 -10.76 23.22
CA LYS A 153 7.58 -10.35 24.33
C LYS A 153 7.71 -8.84 24.42
N GLN A 154 7.87 -8.13 23.30
CA GLN A 154 7.89 -6.67 23.30
C GLN A 154 6.54 -6.08 23.75
N MET A 155 5.42 -6.63 23.28
CA MET A 155 4.07 -6.22 23.71
C MET A 155 3.88 -6.38 25.22
N ALA A 156 4.33 -7.50 25.80
CA ALA A 156 4.26 -7.73 27.24
C ALA A 156 5.18 -6.81 28.07
N ASN A 157 6.16 -6.15 27.45
CA ASN A 157 7.17 -5.33 28.12
C ASN A 157 7.23 -3.89 27.56
N GLN A 158 6.14 -3.39 26.97
CA GLN A 158 6.07 -2.06 26.34
C GLN A 158 6.58 -0.91 27.23
N SER A 159 6.37 -1.01 28.54
CA SER A 159 6.79 0.01 29.50
C SER A 159 8.31 0.19 29.60
N THR A 160 9.10 -0.77 29.11
CA THR A 160 10.57 -0.69 29.12
C THR A 160 11.13 0.17 27.99
N PHE A 161 10.33 0.47 26.96
CA PHE A 161 10.77 1.22 25.78
C PHE A 161 10.64 2.73 26.00
N ASP A 162 11.69 3.46 25.65
CA ASP A 162 11.67 4.92 25.63
C ASP A 162 10.71 5.44 24.55
N LYS A 163 9.86 6.40 24.89
CA LYS A 163 8.80 6.89 23.98
C LYS A 163 9.33 7.71 22.80
N THR A 164 10.58 8.16 22.85
CA THR A 164 11.19 9.00 21.81
C THR A 164 12.07 8.18 20.89
N THR A 165 13.03 7.46 21.47
CA THR A 165 14.01 6.65 20.75
C THR A 165 13.49 5.27 20.39
N LEU A 166 12.41 4.82 21.05
CA LEU A 166 11.84 3.49 20.95
C LEU A 166 12.79 2.37 21.38
N LEU A 167 13.92 2.68 22.02
CA LEU A 167 14.87 1.69 22.52
C LEU A 167 14.43 1.20 23.90
N ALA A 168 14.49 -0.11 24.14
CA ALA A 168 14.29 -0.69 25.46
C ALA A 168 15.44 -0.30 26.40
N ASN A 169 15.10 0.21 27.58
CA ASN A 169 16.04 0.53 28.65
C ASN A 169 15.97 -0.55 29.74
N GLY A 170 16.75 -1.62 29.56
CA GLY A 170 16.77 -2.76 30.47
C GLY A 170 15.59 -3.73 30.29
N GLY A 171 15.50 -4.69 31.20
CA GLY A 171 14.45 -5.70 31.22
C GLY A 171 14.59 -6.76 30.10
N PRO A 172 13.53 -7.54 29.84
CA PRO A 172 13.62 -8.67 28.92
C PRO A 172 13.95 -8.28 27.48
N CYS A 173 13.61 -7.06 27.03
CA CYS A 173 13.80 -6.60 25.65
C CYS A 173 15.02 -5.67 25.51
N ASP A 174 15.89 -5.59 26.51
CA ASP A 174 17.03 -4.67 26.53
C ASP A 174 17.84 -4.69 25.22
N GLY A 175 18.13 -3.50 24.70
CA GLY A 175 18.83 -3.31 23.43
C GLY A 175 17.97 -3.45 22.17
N GLU A 176 16.70 -3.87 22.24
CA GLU A 176 15.81 -3.91 21.07
C GLU A 176 15.06 -2.58 20.87
N TYR A 177 14.71 -2.28 19.61
CA TYR A 177 13.78 -1.18 19.31
C TYR A 177 12.34 -1.71 19.24
N TYR A 178 11.39 -0.89 19.69
CA TYR A 178 9.97 -1.23 19.73
C TYR A 178 9.42 -1.52 18.33
N GLY A 179 8.83 -2.70 18.21
CA GLY A 179 8.34 -3.31 17.00
C GLY A 179 9.42 -3.74 16.00
N LEU A 180 10.67 -3.93 16.43
CA LEU A 180 11.73 -4.52 15.58
C LEU A 180 11.78 -3.92 14.15
N PRO A 181 11.94 -2.59 14.02
CA PRO A 181 11.71 -1.88 12.79
C PRO A 181 12.58 -2.38 11.63
N TRP A 182 12.04 -2.30 10.42
CA TRP A 182 12.73 -2.80 9.23
C TRP A 182 14.06 -2.07 8.91
N PRO A 183 15.12 -2.79 8.50
CA PRO A 183 15.27 -4.24 8.57
C PRO A 183 15.55 -4.74 9.99
N CYS A 184 15.07 -5.95 10.28
CA CYS A 184 15.53 -6.77 11.40
C CYS A 184 16.19 -8.02 10.80
N TRP A 185 17.52 -7.99 10.76
CA TRP A 185 18.32 -8.96 10.03
C TRP A 185 18.39 -10.32 10.71
N GLY A 186 18.59 -11.36 9.89
CA GLY A 186 18.91 -12.69 10.38
C GLY A 186 17.72 -13.46 10.95
N THR A 187 18.03 -14.57 11.61
CA THR A 187 17.05 -15.34 12.39
C THR A 187 16.67 -14.61 13.67
N ALA A 188 15.57 -15.01 14.32
CA ALA A 188 15.19 -14.48 15.62
C ALA A 188 16.29 -14.65 16.69
N ASP A 189 17.06 -15.73 16.62
CA ASP A 189 18.16 -16.03 17.55
C ASP A 189 19.33 -15.06 17.43
N MET A 190 19.52 -14.44 16.25
CA MET A 190 20.52 -13.38 16.08
C MET A 190 20.17 -12.11 16.86
N LYS A 191 18.92 -11.95 17.29
CA LYS A 191 18.43 -10.84 18.11
C LYS A 191 18.82 -9.45 17.57
N HIS A 192 18.82 -9.30 16.24
CA HIS A 192 19.00 -7.97 15.65
C HIS A 192 17.91 -7.03 16.19
N PRO A 193 18.25 -5.81 16.65
CA PRO A 193 17.32 -4.96 17.38
C PRO A 193 16.27 -4.28 16.49
N GLY A 194 16.49 -4.31 15.18
CA GLY A 194 15.73 -3.54 14.20
C GLY A 194 16.44 -2.24 13.86
N THR A 195 16.05 -1.62 12.74
CA THR A 195 16.70 -0.43 12.18
C THR A 195 15.72 0.74 12.16
N PRO A 196 15.62 1.52 13.26
CA PRO A 196 14.62 2.58 13.38
C PRO A 196 14.89 3.73 12.40
N ILE A 197 16.16 4.11 12.24
CA ILE A 197 16.60 5.18 11.35
C ILE A 197 17.37 4.55 10.18
N LEU A 198 16.82 4.69 8.97
CA LEU A 198 17.50 4.21 7.77
C LEU A 198 18.67 5.12 7.42
N TYR A 199 19.71 4.52 6.87
CA TYR A 199 20.87 5.23 6.33
C TYR A 199 21.62 6.04 7.42
N ASP A 200 21.61 5.55 8.66
CA ASP A 200 22.43 6.07 9.76
C ASP A 200 23.77 5.30 9.84
N PRO A 201 24.87 5.83 9.26
CA PRO A 201 26.18 5.22 9.36
C PRO A 201 26.86 5.48 10.72
N SER A 202 26.30 6.32 11.59
CA SER A 202 26.90 6.63 12.89
C SER A 202 26.78 5.49 13.90
N LYS A 203 26.05 4.42 13.56
CA LYS A 203 25.86 3.22 14.38
C LYS A 203 26.35 1.95 13.68
N PRO A 204 26.78 0.94 14.45
CA PRO A 204 27.03 -0.40 13.92
C PRO A 204 25.78 -1.02 13.31
N VAL A 205 25.96 -1.80 12.24
CA VAL A 205 24.84 -2.52 11.61
C VAL A 205 24.19 -3.49 12.59
N ALA A 206 24.98 -4.15 13.45
CA ALA A 206 24.47 -5.06 14.48
C ALA A 206 23.55 -4.38 15.51
N GLU A 207 23.64 -3.05 15.65
CA GLU A 207 22.87 -2.25 16.61
C GLU A 207 21.77 -1.41 15.94
N GLY A 208 21.42 -1.74 14.69
CA GLY A 208 20.38 -1.04 13.93
C GLY A 208 20.88 0.19 13.18
N GLY A 209 22.19 0.34 12.98
CA GLY A 209 22.76 1.25 11.98
C GLY A 209 22.62 0.70 10.57
N LEU A 210 22.73 1.57 9.56
CA LEU A 210 22.55 1.14 8.17
C LEU A 210 23.20 2.11 7.18
N THR A 211 23.78 1.57 6.10
CA THR A 211 24.25 2.36 4.95
C THR A 211 23.23 2.33 3.81
N PHE A 212 23.52 3.03 2.70
CA PHE A 212 22.65 3.01 1.52
C PHE A 212 22.96 1.81 0.60
N ARG A 213 21.92 1.18 0.04
CA ARG A 213 22.01 -0.13 -0.63
C ARG A 213 22.70 -0.13 -1.99
N ALA A 214 23.51 -1.15 -2.28
CA ALA A 214 24.18 -1.37 -3.58
C ALA A 214 23.30 -2.09 -4.61
N ARG A 215 22.01 -1.73 -4.70
CA ARG A 215 21.01 -2.46 -5.51
C ARG A 215 21.13 -2.24 -7.02
N PHE A 216 21.79 -1.16 -7.45
CA PHE A 216 21.77 -0.71 -8.85
C PHE A 216 23.07 -0.99 -9.61
N GLY A 217 23.81 -1.99 -9.13
CA GLY A 217 25.16 -2.30 -9.62
C GLY A 217 26.23 -1.46 -8.94
N VAL A 218 27.48 -1.77 -9.28
CA VAL A 218 28.68 -1.14 -8.69
C VAL A 218 29.23 0.01 -9.54
N GLN A 219 28.85 0.07 -10.82
CA GLN A 219 29.29 1.11 -11.75
C GLN A 219 28.23 1.40 -12.81
N ARG A 220 28.29 2.60 -13.39
CA ARG A 220 27.53 2.97 -14.59
C ARG A 220 28.33 3.92 -15.45
N ASN A 221 28.39 3.66 -16.76
CA ASN A 221 29.14 4.48 -17.72
C ASN A 221 30.61 4.73 -17.31
N GLY A 222 31.23 3.75 -16.64
CA GLY A 222 32.58 3.88 -16.09
C GLY A 222 32.66 4.62 -14.74
N GLU A 223 31.56 5.17 -14.22
CA GLU A 223 31.53 5.85 -12.93
C GLU A 223 31.19 4.88 -11.79
N ASN A 224 31.90 5.01 -10.68
CA ASN A 224 31.66 4.26 -9.45
C ASN A 224 30.32 4.64 -8.80
N LEU A 225 29.48 3.64 -8.52
CA LEU A 225 28.22 3.81 -7.79
C LEU A 225 28.33 3.45 -6.31
N LEU A 226 29.43 2.83 -5.88
CA LEU A 226 29.66 2.50 -4.48
C LEU A 226 29.93 3.78 -3.67
N ALA A 227 29.65 3.73 -2.37
CA ALA A 227 29.96 4.84 -1.47
C ALA A 227 31.47 5.11 -1.47
N GLU A 228 31.86 6.34 -1.15
CA GLU A 228 33.27 6.75 -1.08
C GLU A 228 33.52 7.36 0.30
N GLY A 229 34.33 6.70 1.12
CA GLY A 229 34.67 7.17 2.47
C GLY A 229 33.48 7.27 3.45
N SER A 230 32.35 6.64 3.13
CA SER A 230 31.16 6.57 3.99
C SER A 230 30.83 5.12 4.30
N TYR A 231 30.75 4.77 5.58
CA TYR A 231 30.52 3.40 6.07
C TYR A 231 29.97 3.44 7.50
N SER A 232 29.31 2.36 7.93
CA SER A 232 28.82 2.23 9.32
C SER A 232 29.95 2.14 10.34
N VAL A 233 29.74 2.68 11.54
CA VAL A 233 30.65 2.45 12.69
C VAL A 233 30.89 0.95 12.88
N GLY A 234 32.14 0.58 13.16
CA GLY A 234 32.54 -0.83 13.31
C GLY A 234 32.71 -1.62 12.00
N SER A 235 32.39 -1.06 10.83
CA SER A 235 32.59 -1.76 9.54
C SER A 235 34.07 -2.01 9.26
N GLU A 236 34.45 -3.24 8.93
CA GLU A 236 35.84 -3.55 8.53
C GLU A 236 36.19 -2.99 7.14
N ILE A 237 35.19 -2.80 6.27
CA ILE A 237 35.37 -2.18 4.95
C ILE A 237 35.12 -0.68 5.08
N LYS A 238 36.19 0.11 4.97
CA LYS A 238 36.18 1.58 5.13
C LYS A 238 35.85 2.33 3.83
N ASP A 239 35.03 1.71 2.99
CA ASP A 239 34.60 2.26 1.70
C ASP A 239 33.26 1.65 1.25
N GLY A 240 32.79 1.97 0.05
CA GLY A 240 31.66 1.29 -0.57
C GLY A 240 31.97 -0.15 -1.00
N TYR A 241 30.96 -1.02 -0.95
CA TYR A 241 31.09 -2.44 -1.26
C TYR A 241 29.82 -3.02 -1.91
N PRO A 242 29.94 -4.05 -2.77
CA PRO A 242 28.79 -4.70 -3.39
C PRO A 242 27.95 -5.49 -2.37
N GLU A 243 26.82 -6.02 -2.83
CA GLU A 243 26.03 -6.99 -2.08
C GLU A 243 26.87 -8.23 -1.71
N PHE A 244 26.69 -8.74 -0.49
CA PHE A 244 27.42 -9.91 -0.02
C PHE A 244 26.95 -11.22 -0.67
N SER A 245 27.93 -12.06 -1.02
CA SER A 245 27.74 -13.40 -1.56
C SER A 245 28.76 -14.36 -0.94
N MET A 246 28.55 -15.66 -1.09
CA MET A 246 29.50 -16.66 -0.63
C MET A 246 30.89 -16.44 -1.25
N ALA A 247 30.96 -16.15 -2.55
CA ALA A 247 32.20 -15.79 -3.24
C ALA A 247 32.90 -14.56 -2.61
N MET A 248 32.14 -13.54 -2.21
CA MET A 248 32.69 -12.36 -1.54
C MET A 248 33.24 -12.71 -0.15
N LEU A 249 32.54 -13.53 0.63
CA LEU A 249 33.03 -13.98 1.93
C LEU A 249 34.34 -14.75 1.82
N LYS A 250 34.46 -15.67 0.85
CA LYS A 250 35.71 -16.39 0.57
C LYS A 250 36.85 -15.45 0.20
N LYS A 251 36.59 -14.45 -0.66
CA LYS A 251 37.60 -13.47 -1.07
C LYS A 251 38.13 -12.64 0.11
N LEU A 252 37.28 -12.36 1.09
CA LEU A 252 37.63 -11.64 2.32
C LEU A 252 38.20 -12.57 3.41
N GLY A 253 38.16 -13.90 3.21
CA GLY A 253 38.54 -14.88 4.23
C GLY A 253 37.56 -14.95 5.41
N TRP A 254 36.33 -14.44 5.24
CA TRP A 254 35.26 -14.42 6.24
C TRP A 254 34.37 -15.65 6.18
N ASP A 255 34.49 -16.48 5.15
CA ASP A 255 33.70 -17.70 5.05
C ASP A 255 33.95 -18.64 6.23
N LYS A 256 35.16 -18.63 6.82
CA LYS A 256 35.54 -19.36 8.05
C LYS A 256 34.61 -19.09 9.24
N ASP A 257 33.89 -17.98 9.24
CA ASP A 257 32.95 -17.61 10.29
C ASP A 257 31.55 -18.22 10.09
N LEU A 258 31.31 -18.93 8.98
CA LEU A 258 30.10 -19.72 8.74
C LEU A 258 30.15 -21.05 9.50
N THR A 259 29.01 -21.46 10.06
CA THR A 259 28.84 -22.79 10.65
C THR A 259 28.78 -23.88 9.58
N ALA A 260 28.93 -25.14 9.99
CA ALA A 260 28.81 -26.28 9.08
C ALA A 260 27.42 -26.35 8.42
N ASP A 261 26.37 -26.06 9.18
CA ASP A 261 24.98 -26.09 8.68
C ASP A 261 24.69 -24.95 7.71
N GLU A 262 25.18 -23.74 7.99
CA GLU A 262 25.06 -22.60 7.08
C GLU A 262 25.80 -22.88 5.77
N ARG A 263 27.03 -23.41 5.83
CA ARG A 263 27.77 -23.81 4.63
C ARG A 263 27.01 -24.85 3.81
N LYS A 264 26.43 -25.86 4.47
CA LYS A 264 25.62 -26.88 3.82
C LYS A 264 24.38 -26.29 3.15
N ALA A 265 23.69 -25.36 3.80
CA ALA A 265 22.53 -24.68 3.23
C ALA A 265 22.90 -23.81 2.03
N ILE A 266 24.00 -23.05 2.13
CA ILE A 266 24.54 -22.22 1.04
C ILE A 266 24.91 -23.08 -0.17
N GLU A 267 25.55 -24.24 0.07
CA GLU A 267 25.93 -25.19 -0.99
C GLU A 267 24.70 -25.77 -1.68
N ALA A 268 23.66 -26.13 -0.92
CA ALA A 268 22.42 -26.68 -1.45
C ALA A 268 21.62 -25.69 -2.33
N VAL A 269 21.81 -24.38 -2.14
CA VAL A 269 21.17 -23.34 -2.96
C VAL A 269 21.92 -23.13 -4.27
N ALA A 270 23.16 -22.65 -4.21
CA ALA A 270 23.97 -22.32 -5.39
C ALA A 270 25.49 -22.22 -5.12
N GLY A 271 25.98 -22.76 -4.00
CA GLY A 271 27.38 -22.69 -3.59
C GLY A 271 27.93 -21.25 -3.61
N ASP A 272 29.01 -21.02 -4.36
CA ASP A 272 29.68 -19.71 -4.43
C ASP A 272 28.81 -18.59 -5.03
N LYS A 273 27.79 -18.94 -5.82
CA LYS A 273 26.85 -17.97 -6.40
C LYS A 273 25.74 -17.57 -5.44
N THR A 274 25.61 -18.25 -4.30
CA THR A 274 24.61 -17.92 -3.28
C THR A 274 24.86 -16.51 -2.76
N ASN A 275 23.81 -15.71 -2.79
CA ASN A 275 23.79 -14.32 -2.34
C ASN A 275 23.08 -14.23 -0.98
N TRP A 276 23.35 -13.18 -0.20
CA TRP A 276 22.65 -12.91 1.07
C TRP A 276 21.12 -12.96 0.99
N LYS A 277 20.55 -12.73 -0.21
CA LYS A 277 19.12 -12.82 -0.54
C LYS A 277 18.57 -14.24 -0.58
N THR A 278 19.38 -15.19 -1.01
CA THR A 278 18.98 -16.57 -1.33
C THR A 278 19.56 -17.59 -0.38
N ASP A 279 20.48 -17.18 0.50
CA ASP A 279 20.94 -17.99 1.62
C ASP A 279 19.83 -18.15 2.66
N LEU A 280 19.17 -19.30 2.63
CA LEU A 280 18.06 -19.64 3.52
C LEU A 280 18.49 -19.91 4.97
N SER A 281 19.79 -19.99 5.26
CA SER A 281 20.28 -20.13 6.64
C SER A 281 20.48 -18.78 7.34
N GLY A 282 20.57 -17.68 6.58
CA GLY A 282 20.96 -16.36 7.09
C GLY A 282 22.44 -16.21 7.42
N GLY A 283 23.28 -17.21 7.15
CA GLY A 283 24.71 -17.21 7.47
C GLY A 283 25.48 -16.06 6.82
N ILE A 284 25.22 -15.75 5.54
CA ILE A 284 25.86 -14.62 4.84
C ILE A 284 25.49 -13.30 5.51
N GLN A 285 24.23 -13.11 5.91
CA GLN A 285 23.82 -11.89 6.63
C GLN A 285 24.52 -11.79 7.98
N ARG A 286 24.53 -12.88 8.75
CA ARG A 286 25.18 -12.96 10.06
C ARG A 286 26.67 -12.63 9.98
N VAL A 287 27.38 -13.22 9.02
CA VAL A 287 28.81 -12.98 8.82
C VAL A 287 29.07 -11.54 8.36
N ALA A 288 28.33 -11.01 7.39
CA ALA A 288 28.50 -9.63 6.96
C ALA A 288 28.31 -8.64 8.14
N ILE A 289 27.27 -8.84 8.95
CA ILE A 289 26.97 -8.01 10.12
C ILE A 289 28.03 -8.16 11.21
N LYS A 290 28.57 -9.38 11.42
CA LYS A 290 29.69 -9.63 12.34
C LYS A 290 30.90 -8.74 12.01
N HIS A 291 31.17 -8.51 10.72
CA HIS A 291 32.23 -7.61 10.24
C HIS A 291 31.76 -6.15 10.03
N GLY A 292 30.65 -5.78 10.67
CA GLY A 292 30.08 -4.42 10.66
C GLY A 292 29.56 -3.95 9.30
N CYS A 293 29.31 -4.87 8.36
CA CYS A 293 28.88 -4.54 7.01
C CYS A 293 27.39 -4.82 6.79
N ALA A 294 26.72 -4.00 5.98
CA ALA A 294 25.35 -4.23 5.59
C ALA A 294 25.27 -5.35 4.52
N PRO A 295 24.41 -6.38 4.68
CA PRO A 295 24.33 -7.49 3.74
C PRO A 295 24.07 -7.04 2.28
N PHE A 296 23.27 -5.99 2.09
CA PHE A 296 22.91 -5.46 0.76
C PHE A 296 23.98 -4.55 0.12
N GLY A 297 25.17 -4.42 0.73
CA GLY A 297 26.22 -3.54 0.24
C GLY A 297 26.17 -2.10 0.75
N ASN A 298 27.01 -1.24 0.19
CA ASN A 298 27.14 0.17 0.55
C ASN A 298 27.43 1.03 -0.69
N ALA A 299 26.46 1.84 -1.09
CA ALA A 299 26.47 2.62 -2.33
C ALA A 299 26.03 4.07 -2.15
N LYS A 300 26.19 4.88 -3.19
CA LYS A 300 25.71 6.27 -3.22
C LYS A 300 24.19 6.29 -3.36
N ALA A 301 23.55 7.23 -2.65
CA ALA A 301 22.16 7.59 -2.94
C ALA A 301 22.06 8.15 -4.37
N ARG A 302 20.96 7.85 -5.07
CA ARG A 302 20.77 8.26 -6.46
C ARG A 302 19.78 9.40 -6.57
N THR A 303 20.23 10.51 -7.17
CA THR A 303 19.38 11.63 -7.60
C THR A 303 18.98 11.52 -9.08
N VAL A 304 19.69 10.70 -9.86
CA VAL A 304 19.39 10.41 -11.27
C VAL A 304 18.88 8.97 -11.40
N VAL A 305 17.69 8.81 -11.97
CA VAL A 305 16.98 7.53 -12.17
C VAL A 305 16.83 7.23 -13.65
N TRP A 306 17.93 6.83 -14.29
CA TRP A 306 18.01 6.60 -15.73
C TRP A 306 17.10 5.51 -16.32
N THR A 307 16.48 4.69 -15.47
CA THR A 307 15.49 3.69 -15.88
C THR A 307 14.09 4.26 -15.98
N PHE A 308 13.87 5.50 -15.53
CA PHE A 308 12.56 6.17 -15.60
C PHE A 308 12.45 7.01 -16.87
N PRO A 309 11.21 7.27 -17.35
CA PRO A 309 10.97 8.17 -18.47
C PRO A 309 11.61 9.55 -18.26
N ASP A 310 11.53 10.06 -17.04
CA ASP A 310 12.21 11.27 -16.58
C ASP A 310 13.29 10.89 -15.56
N PRO A 311 14.58 10.96 -15.94
CA PRO A 311 15.67 10.58 -15.04
C PRO A 311 15.87 11.52 -13.84
N VAL A 312 15.32 12.73 -13.92
CA VAL A 312 15.29 13.71 -12.83
C VAL A 312 13.87 14.28 -12.76
N PRO A 313 13.42 14.82 -11.62
CA PRO A 313 12.09 15.43 -11.55
C PRO A 313 11.96 16.58 -12.56
N LEU A 314 10.98 16.45 -13.46
CA LEU A 314 10.60 17.48 -14.42
C LEU A 314 9.14 17.85 -14.19
N HIS A 315 8.82 19.14 -14.32
CA HIS A 315 7.43 19.58 -14.29
C HIS A 315 6.69 19.06 -15.52
N ARG A 316 5.50 18.49 -15.31
CA ARG A 316 4.56 18.09 -16.36
C ARG A 316 3.16 18.51 -15.97
N GLU A 317 2.43 19.07 -16.92
CA GLU A 317 1.03 19.41 -16.74
C GLU A 317 0.16 18.15 -16.59
N PRO A 318 -0.90 18.19 -15.75
CA PRO A 318 -1.90 17.14 -15.67
C PRO A 318 -2.53 16.79 -17.03
N LEU A 319 -3.16 15.62 -17.12
CA LEU A 319 -3.88 15.24 -18.35
C LEU A 319 -4.99 16.24 -18.67
N TYR A 320 -5.73 16.64 -17.65
CA TYR A 320 -6.75 17.67 -17.70
C TYR A 320 -6.21 18.94 -17.04
N THR A 321 -5.61 19.83 -17.84
CA THR A 321 -5.06 21.09 -17.35
C THR A 321 -5.80 22.30 -17.93
N PRO A 322 -6.14 23.32 -17.13
CA PRO A 322 -6.59 24.61 -17.64
C PRO A 322 -5.42 25.48 -18.13
N ARG A 323 -4.17 25.15 -17.77
CA ARG A 323 -2.95 25.89 -18.15
C ARG A 323 -2.38 25.39 -19.47
N ARG A 324 -3.22 25.49 -20.50
CA ARG A 324 -2.88 25.12 -21.88
C ARG A 324 -1.64 25.85 -22.41
N ASP A 325 -1.38 27.06 -21.90
CA ASP A 325 -0.21 27.88 -22.19
C ASP A 325 1.13 27.23 -21.77
N LEU A 326 1.10 26.29 -20.81
CA LEU A 326 2.29 25.61 -20.29
C LEU A 326 2.68 24.36 -21.09
N LEU A 327 1.77 23.82 -21.91
CA LEU A 327 1.98 22.58 -22.66
C LEU A 327 3.15 22.58 -23.63
N PRO A 328 3.49 23.68 -24.34
CA PRO A 328 4.67 23.70 -25.20
C PRO A 328 5.98 23.34 -24.48
N LYS A 329 6.04 23.57 -23.15
CA LYS A 329 7.22 23.26 -22.34
C LYS A 329 7.03 22.03 -21.44
N TYR A 330 5.81 21.77 -20.98
CA TYR A 330 5.52 20.82 -19.91
C TYR A 330 4.44 19.80 -20.27
N ALA A 331 4.35 19.42 -21.55
CA ALA A 331 3.45 18.35 -22.00
C ALA A 331 3.69 17.02 -21.27
N THR A 332 2.66 16.19 -21.22
CA THR A 332 2.73 14.84 -20.66
C THR A 332 3.44 13.85 -21.60
N TYR A 333 3.52 12.59 -21.19
CA TYR A 333 4.16 11.50 -21.96
C TYR A 333 3.39 11.16 -23.24
N LYS A 334 4.02 10.40 -24.14
CA LYS A 334 3.30 9.77 -25.26
C LYS A 334 2.42 8.64 -24.74
N ASP A 335 1.33 8.37 -25.44
CA ASP A 335 0.51 7.19 -25.19
C ASP A 335 1.37 5.93 -25.27
N LYS A 336 1.05 4.95 -24.44
CA LYS A 336 1.78 3.68 -24.40
C LYS A 336 0.85 2.53 -24.08
N GLN A 337 1.34 1.32 -24.27
CA GLN A 337 0.73 0.14 -23.69
C GLN A 337 1.41 -0.13 -22.33
N ALA A 338 0.64 -0.19 -21.25
CA ALA A 338 1.12 -0.68 -19.96
C ALA A 338 0.35 -1.94 -19.58
N TYR A 339 1.05 -3.06 -19.44
CA TYR A 339 0.43 -4.36 -19.18
C TYR A 339 -0.71 -4.65 -20.19
N ARG A 340 -1.94 -4.85 -19.70
CA ARG A 340 -3.14 -5.17 -20.49
C ARG A 340 -3.91 -3.93 -20.99
N LEU A 341 -3.51 -2.72 -20.60
CA LEU A 341 -4.29 -1.52 -20.86
C LEU A 341 -3.52 -0.58 -21.80
N PRO A 342 -4.17 -0.07 -22.87
CA PRO A 342 -3.67 1.15 -23.48
C PRO A 342 -3.74 2.23 -22.38
N THR A 343 -2.62 2.91 -22.16
CA THR A 343 -2.49 4.01 -21.21
C THR A 343 -2.33 5.29 -22.02
N MET A 344 -3.42 6.05 -22.05
CA MET A 344 -3.53 7.28 -22.82
C MET A 344 -2.95 8.47 -22.03
N TYR A 345 -2.10 9.25 -22.67
CA TYR A 345 -1.46 10.44 -22.12
C TYR A 345 -1.67 11.60 -23.10
N ALA A 346 -0.75 11.78 -24.06
CA ALA A 346 -0.80 12.82 -25.07
C ALA A 346 -2.14 12.89 -25.82
N SER A 347 -2.81 11.77 -26.10
CA SER A 347 -4.12 11.81 -26.77
C SER A 347 -5.22 12.48 -25.94
N ILE A 348 -5.17 12.33 -24.60
CA ILE A 348 -6.12 12.97 -23.70
C ILE A 348 -5.76 14.45 -23.59
N GLN A 349 -4.48 14.75 -23.31
CA GLN A 349 -4.01 16.12 -23.17
C GLN A 349 -4.09 16.93 -24.48
N ALA A 350 -4.18 16.29 -25.65
CA ALA A 350 -4.39 17.00 -26.92
C ALA A 350 -5.76 17.69 -26.99
N LYS A 351 -6.76 17.18 -26.28
CA LYS A 351 -8.12 17.74 -26.25
C LYS A 351 -8.22 18.82 -25.18
N ASP A 352 -8.78 19.97 -25.56
CA ASP A 352 -8.99 21.07 -24.64
C ASP A 352 -10.37 20.98 -23.99
N PHE A 353 -10.41 20.57 -22.73
CA PHE A 353 -11.63 20.49 -21.91
C PHE A 353 -11.83 21.73 -21.03
N SER A 354 -10.87 22.65 -20.96
CA SER A 354 -10.90 23.71 -19.94
C SER A 354 -11.95 24.78 -20.17
N LYS A 355 -12.55 24.82 -21.36
CA LYS A 355 -13.66 25.73 -21.68
C LYS A 355 -14.99 25.23 -21.11
N ASP A 356 -15.22 23.92 -21.20
CA ASP A 356 -16.46 23.28 -20.73
C ASP A 356 -16.37 22.89 -19.24
N PHE A 357 -15.15 22.62 -18.76
CA PHE A 357 -14.83 22.23 -17.39
C PHE A 357 -13.74 23.16 -16.83
N PRO A 358 -14.09 24.39 -16.42
CA PRO A 358 -13.10 25.43 -16.10
C PRO A 358 -12.49 25.29 -14.70
N THR A 359 -13.07 24.50 -13.81
CA THR A 359 -12.66 24.40 -12.41
C THR A 359 -11.71 23.22 -12.21
N ILE A 360 -10.61 23.42 -11.49
CA ILE A 360 -9.73 22.32 -11.08
C ILE A 360 -10.41 21.58 -9.92
N LEU A 361 -10.55 20.27 -10.02
CA LEU A 361 -11.02 19.42 -8.92
C LEU A 361 -9.86 18.64 -8.31
N THR A 362 -9.70 18.76 -7.01
CA THR A 362 -8.81 17.91 -6.20
C THR A 362 -9.59 17.10 -5.18
N SER A 363 -8.98 16.02 -4.69
CA SER A 363 -9.58 15.12 -3.70
C SER A 363 -8.68 14.92 -2.50
N GLY A 364 -9.28 14.69 -1.34
CA GLY A 364 -8.53 14.37 -0.13
C GLY A 364 -9.34 13.64 0.93
N ARG A 365 -8.78 13.64 2.14
CA ARG A 365 -9.31 12.90 3.29
C ARG A 365 -10.00 13.82 4.28
N LEU A 366 -10.91 13.24 5.05
CA LEU A 366 -11.49 13.77 6.26
C LEU A 366 -10.86 13.08 7.47
N VAL A 367 -10.85 13.75 8.63
CA VAL A 367 -10.23 13.21 9.85
C VAL A 367 -11.07 12.08 10.44
N GLU A 368 -12.38 12.16 10.23
CA GLU A 368 -13.43 11.32 10.80
C GLU A 368 -13.55 9.97 10.09
N TYR A 369 -13.03 9.86 8.85
CA TYR A 369 -13.20 8.70 7.99
C TYR A 369 -11.88 8.14 7.46
N GLU A 370 -11.82 6.82 7.32
CA GLU A 370 -10.66 6.09 6.83
C GLU A 370 -10.96 5.35 5.52
N GLY A 371 -9.97 5.20 4.64
CA GLY A 371 -10.15 4.44 3.39
C GLY A 371 -11.30 4.98 2.53
N GLY A 372 -12.13 4.09 1.99
CA GLY A 372 -13.40 4.45 1.33
C GLY A 372 -14.56 4.70 2.29
N GLY A 373 -14.30 4.72 3.60
CA GLY A 373 -15.26 5.09 4.63
C GLY A 373 -16.36 4.08 4.93
N ASP A 374 -16.35 2.87 4.35
CA ASP A 374 -17.42 1.87 4.59
C ASP A 374 -17.51 1.50 6.09
N GLU A 375 -16.39 1.16 6.74
CA GLU A 375 -16.35 0.87 8.18
C GLU A 375 -16.65 2.12 9.03
N SER A 376 -16.01 3.25 8.73
CA SER A 376 -16.11 4.45 9.56
C SER A 376 -17.47 5.15 9.44
N ARG A 377 -18.13 5.11 8.27
CA ARG A 377 -19.52 5.58 8.11
C ARG A 377 -20.54 4.62 8.74
N SER A 378 -20.15 3.38 9.00
CA SER A 378 -20.93 2.39 9.76
C SER A 378 -20.71 2.50 11.27
N ASN A 379 -19.87 3.44 11.74
CA ASN A 379 -19.76 3.79 13.15
C ASN A 379 -20.57 5.05 13.44
N LYS A 380 -21.61 4.95 14.28
CA LYS A 380 -22.52 6.07 14.58
C LYS A 380 -21.83 7.35 15.06
N TRP A 381 -20.74 7.23 15.80
CA TRP A 381 -20.05 8.39 16.39
C TRP A 381 -19.23 9.14 15.34
N LEU A 382 -18.57 8.41 14.44
CA LEU A 382 -17.82 9.02 13.33
C LEU A 382 -18.79 9.56 12.27
N ALA A 383 -19.86 8.84 11.99
CA ALA A 383 -20.92 9.25 11.09
C ALA A 383 -21.60 10.58 11.51
N GLU A 384 -21.74 10.82 12.82
CA GLU A 384 -22.28 12.06 13.36
C GLU A 384 -21.41 13.29 13.03
N LEU A 385 -20.09 13.12 12.95
CA LEU A 385 -19.15 14.23 12.73
C LEU A 385 -19.21 14.78 11.30
N GLN A 386 -19.60 13.97 10.31
CA GLN A 386 -19.80 14.43 8.93
C GLN A 386 -20.92 13.64 8.24
N GLN A 387 -22.12 14.21 8.19
CA GLN A 387 -23.32 13.53 7.72
C GLN A 387 -23.58 13.62 6.22
N GLU A 388 -22.97 14.60 5.54
CA GLU A 388 -23.26 14.91 4.15
C GLU A 388 -21.98 14.82 3.32
N MET A 389 -22.09 14.28 2.11
CA MET A 389 -21.05 14.43 1.10
C MET A 389 -21.09 15.86 0.53
N PHE A 390 -19.93 16.50 0.38
CA PHE A 390 -19.85 17.89 -0.05
C PHE A 390 -18.73 18.17 -1.07
N CYS A 391 -18.81 19.32 -1.72
CA CYS A 391 -17.74 19.92 -2.49
C CYS A 391 -17.42 21.32 -1.94
N GLU A 392 -16.16 21.58 -1.63
CA GLU A 392 -15.68 22.90 -1.25
C GLU A 392 -15.58 23.80 -2.47
N ILE A 393 -16.14 25.00 -2.39
CA ILE A 393 -16.18 25.98 -3.48
C ILE A 393 -15.83 27.35 -2.93
N ASN A 394 -14.99 28.10 -3.64
CA ASN A 394 -14.65 29.46 -3.27
C ASN A 394 -15.90 30.40 -3.34
N PRO A 395 -16.08 31.36 -2.41
CA PRO A 395 -17.21 32.29 -2.44
C PRO A 395 -17.39 33.03 -3.77
N ARG A 396 -16.29 33.40 -4.44
CA ARG A 396 -16.36 34.06 -5.76
C ARG A 396 -17.01 33.16 -6.80
N ASP A 397 -16.58 31.90 -6.87
CA ASP A 397 -17.08 30.95 -7.87
C ASP A 397 -18.52 30.55 -7.55
N ALA A 398 -18.85 30.34 -6.27
CA ALA A 398 -20.21 30.09 -5.83
C ALA A 398 -21.16 31.23 -6.24
N ASN A 399 -20.78 32.49 -6.00
CA ASN A 399 -21.57 33.66 -6.39
C ASN A 399 -21.75 33.76 -7.92
N ASN A 400 -20.69 33.51 -8.70
CA ASN A 400 -20.75 33.52 -10.16
C ASN A 400 -21.67 32.42 -10.72
N LEU A 401 -21.73 31.27 -10.05
CA LEU A 401 -22.53 30.11 -10.44
C LEU A 401 -23.94 30.12 -9.82
N GLY A 402 -24.27 31.09 -8.97
CA GLY A 402 -25.56 31.15 -8.26
C GLY A 402 -25.75 30.06 -7.19
N ILE A 403 -24.64 29.49 -6.69
CA ILE A 403 -24.64 28.43 -5.69
C ILE A 403 -24.71 29.04 -4.29
N LYS A 404 -25.53 28.43 -3.42
CA LYS A 404 -25.68 28.82 -2.01
C LYS A 404 -25.04 27.79 -1.09
N GLU A 405 -24.60 28.24 0.08
CA GLU A 405 -24.13 27.37 1.16
C GLU A 405 -25.16 26.28 1.48
N GLY A 406 -24.71 25.03 1.57
CA GLY A 406 -25.55 23.87 1.86
C GLY A 406 -26.53 23.48 0.75
N GLY A 407 -26.53 24.17 -0.39
CA GLY A 407 -27.35 23.82 -1.55
C GLY A 407 -26.85 22.55 -2.25
N ASP A 408 -27.76 21.83 -2.90
CA ASP A 408 -27.39 20.70 -3.75
C ASP A 408 -26.78 21.20 -5.07
N ILE A 409 -25.69 20.54 -5.50
CA ILE A 409 -24.95 20.88 -6.71
C ILE A 409 -24.59 19.62 -7.50
N TRP A 410 -24.59 19.77 -8.83
CA TRP A 410 -23.98 18.78 -9.71
C TRP A 410 -22.53 19.14 -9.98
N VAL A 411 -21.64 18.16 -9.77
CA VAL A 411 -20.25 18.22 -10.23
C VAL A 411 -20.09 17.24 -11.37
N HIS A 412 -19.65 17.73 -12.54
CA HIS A 412 -19.49 16.96 -13.76
C HIS A 412 -18.01 16.82 -14.13
N SER A 413 -17.63 15.65 -14.63
CA SER A 413 -16.27 15.34 -15.11
C SER A 413 -16.19 15.35 -16.64
N PRO A 414 -15.03 15.73 -17.23
CA PRO A 414 -14.71 15.51 -18.64
C PRO A 414 -14.85 14.05 -19.10
N GLU A 415 -14.75 13.08 -18.18
CA GLU A 415 -14.94 11.65 -18.46
C GLU A 415 -16.43 11.24 -18.52
N GLY A 416 -17.35 12.17 -18.33
CA GLY A 416 -18.80 11.95 -18.38
C GLY A 416 -19.45 11.47 -17.08
N GLY A 417 -18.67 11.26 -16.02
CA GLY A 417 -19.18 11.01 -14.69
C GLY A 417 -19.74 12.27 -14.03
N LYS A 418 -20.69 12.11 -13.11
CA LYS A 418 -21.27 13.21 -12.32
C LYS A 418 -21.67 12.75 -10.93
N VAL A 419 -21.76 13.69 -9.99
CA VAL A 419 -22.21 13.46 -8.61
C VAL A 419 -23.14 14.59 -8.15
N LEU A 420 -24.08 14.26 -7.26
CA LEU A 420 -24.94 15.21 -6.55
C LEU A 420 -24.47 15.31 -5.10
N VAL A 421 -23.99 16.49 -4.69
CA VAL A 421 -23.39 16.70 -3.36
C VAL A 421 -23.81 18.07 -2.79
N LYS A 422 -23.56 18.30 -1.50
CA LYS A 422 -23.75 19.62 -0.87
C LYS A 422 -22.64 20.59 -1.25
N ALA A 423 -22.97 21.86 -1.43
CA ALA A 423 -21.98 22.93 -1.53
C ALA A 423 -21.48 23.34 -0.14
N LEU A 424 -20.16 23.35 0.04
CA LEU A 424 -19.49 23.99 1.18
C LEU A 424 -18.73 25.22 0.67
N VAL A 425 -19.33 26.40 0.80
CA VAL A 425 -18.77 27.67 0.36
C VAL A 425 -17.73 28.15 1.37
N THR A 426 -16.46 28.18 0.97
CA THR A 426 -15.35 28.43 1.89
C THR A 426 -14.13 29.03 1.19
N GLU A 427 -13.38 29.88 1.89
CA GLU A 427 -12.13 30.47 1.41
C GLU A 427 -10.92 29.52 1.53
N ARG A 428 -11.11 28.28 2.04
CA ARG A 428 -10.05 27.27 2.13
C ARG A 428 -9.55 26.80 0.76
N VAL A 429 -10.40 26.87 -0.26
CA VAL A 429 -10.02 26.61 -1.66
C VAL A 429 -9.91 27.93 -2.43
N ASN A 430 -8.90 28.02 -3.29
CA ASN A 430 -8.70 29.18 -4.15
C ASN A 430 -9.80 29.27 -5.23
N ALA A 431 -10.06 30.47 -5.73
CA ALA A 431 -10.93 30.64 -6.90
C ALA A 431 -10.41 29.82 -8.09
N GLY A 432 -11.32 29.15 -8.81
CA GLY A 432 -11.03 28.19 -9.87
C GLY A 432 -10.62 26.80 -9.39
N VAL A 433 -10.66 26.53 -8.08
CA VAL A 433 -10.32 25.22 -7.47
C VAL A 433 -11.45 24.76 -6.57
N ALA A 434 -11.78 23.47 -6.67
CA ALA A 434 -12.75 22.79 -5.83
C ALA A 434 -12.11 21.56 -5.17
N PHE A 435 -12.61 21.19 -3.99
CA PHE A 435 -12.16 20.02 -3.24
C PHE A 435 -13.33 19.10 -2.91
N MET A 436 -13.11 17.79 -3.01
CA MET A 436 -14.07 16.79 -2.54
C MET A 436 -13.39 15.69 -1.72
N PRO A 437 -13.96 15.27 -0.58
CA PRO A 437 -13.51 14.07 0.11
C PRO A 437 -13.84 12.79 -0.68
N PHE A 438 -13.13 11.69 -0.46
CA PHE A 438 -13.37 10.42 -1.19
C PHE A 438 -13.95 9.27 -0.35
N HIS A 439 -14.42 9.56 0.87
CA HIS A 439 -14.86 8.56 1.85
C HIS A 439 -16.31 8.10 1.70
N PHE A 440 -17.04 8.60 0.71
CA PHE A 440 -18.47 8.39 0.60
C PHE A 440 -18.81 7.36 -0.48
N GLY A 441 -19.94 6.69 -0.27
CA GLY A 441 -20.50 5.67 -1.13
C GLY A 441 -21.93 5.38 -0.69
N GLY A 442 -22.69 4.73 -1.56
CA GLY A 442 -24.10 4.39 -1.34
C GLY A 442 -25.08 5.27 -2.12
N HIS A 443 -24.64 6.37 -2.73
CA HIS A 443 -25.40 7.06 -3.77
C HIS A 443 -24.79 6.80 -5.16
N TRP A 444 -25.62 6.85 -6.20
CA TRP A 444 -25.20 6.76 -7.58
C TRP A 444 -25.94 7.77 -8.47
N GLN A 445 -25.25 8.85 -8.81
CA GLN A 445 -25.77 9.96 -9.63
C GLN A 445 -27.10 10.53 -9.10
N GLY A 446 -27.15 10.83 -7.80
CA GLY A 446 -28.30 11.37 -7.08
C GLY A 446 -29.30 10.32 -6.61
N LYS A 447 -29.13 9.04 -6.97
CA LYS A 447 -29.98 7.95 -6.50
C LYS A 447 -29.41 7.37 -5.21
N ASP A 448 -30.21 7.33 -4.16
CA ASP A 448 -29.93 6.56 -2.94
C ASP A 448 -30.02 5.05 -3.23
N LEU A 449 -29.01 4.28 -2.82
CA LEU A 449 -28.93 2.82 -2.97
C LEU A 449 -29.12 2.06 -1.66
N ARG A 450 -29.61 2.71 -0.59
CA ARG A 450 -29.86 2.07 0.70
C ARG A 450 -30.71 0.79 0.59
N ASP A 451 -31.66 0.77 -0.33
CA ASP A 451 -32.54 -0.37 -0.61
C ASP A 451 -31.80 -1.62 -1.10
N LYS A 452 -30.56 -1.49 -1.57
CA LYS A 452 -29.72 -2.60 -2.02
C LYS A 452 -28.87 -3.20 -0.90
N TYR A 453 -28.74 -2.54 0.24
CA TYR A 453 -28.03 -3.11 1.38
C TYR A 453 -28.90 -4.16 2.09
N PRO A 454 -28.30 -5.20 2.71
CA PRO A 454 -29.03 -6.06 3.62
C PRO A 454 -29.71 -5.22 4.73
N PRO A 455 -30.96 -5.52 5.13
CA PRO A 455 -31.67 -4.72 6.12
C PRO A 455 -30.88 -4.52 7.42
N GLY A 456 -30.62 -3.26 7.78
CA GLY A 456 -29.88 -2.89 8.98
C GLY A 456 -28.36 -2.98 8.87
N ALA A 457 -27.82 -3.24 7.68
CA ALA A 457 -26.39 -3.30 7.40
C ALA A 457 -25.90 -2.16 6.49
N ASP A 458 -26.75 -1.18 6.19
CA ASP A 458 -26.35 0.03 5.50
C ASP A 458 -25.53 0.95 6.42
N PRO A 459 -24.52 1.66 5.90
CA PRO A 459 -23.84 2.70 6.66
C PRO A 459 -24.81 3.80 7.12
N TYR A 460 -24.56 4.36 8.30
CA TYR A 460 -25.39 5.46 8.84
C TYR A 460 -25.42 6.69 7.93
N VAL A 461 -24.30 6.95 7.25
CA VAL A 461 -24.13 8.04 6.28
C VAL A 461 -23.83 7.46 4.91
N LEU A 462 -24.62 7.84 3.91
CA LEU A 462 -24.39 7.54 2.50
C LEU A 462 -24.01 8.82 1.75
N GLY A 463 -23.45 8.65 0.57
CA GLY A 463 -23.12 9.77 -0.29
C GLY A 463 -22.53 9.34 -1.62
N GLU A 464 -22.22 10.31 -2.46
CA GLU A 464 -21.56 10.07 -3.75
C GLU A 464 -20.06 9.84 -3.57
N ALA A 465 -19.52 8.87 -4.31
CA ALA A 465 -18.09 8.68 -4.38
C ALA A 465 -17.45 9.74 -5.28
N SER A 466 -16.54 10.57 -4.75
CA SER A 466 -15.87 11.62 -5.56
C SER A 466 -15.10 11.07 -6.76
N ASN A 467 -14.65 9.82 -6.70
CA ASN A 467 -13.99 9.19 -7.82
C ASN A 467 -14.92 8.88 -9.02
N MET A 468 -16.24 9.06 -8.89
CA MET A 468 -17.17 9.14 -10.02
C MET A 468 -16.82 10.28 -10.97
N VAL A 469 -16.25 11.37 -10.45
CA VAL A 469 -15.81 12.54 -11.24
C VAL A 469 -14.28 12.62 -11.36
N GLY A 470 -13.58 11.53 -11.04
CA GLY A 470 -12.13 11.43 -11.23
C GLY A 470 -11.70 11.43 -12.70
N THR A 471 -10.38 11.43 -12.92
CA THR A 471 -9.74 11.38 -14.25
C THR A 471 -9.38 9.95 -14.65
N TYR A 472 -9.17 9.74 -15.95
CA TYR A 472 -8.52 8.55 -16.49
C TYR A 472 -7.05 8.38 -16.05
N GLY A 473 -6.31 9.45 -15.73
CA GLY A 473 -4.84 9.44 -15.70
C GLY A 473 -4.14 8.43 -14.77
N TYR A 474 -2.90 8.07 -15.13
CA TYR A 474 -2.05 7.11 -14.40
C TYR A 474 -0.58 7.54 -14.39
N ASP A 475 0.13 7.33 -13.27
CA ASP A 475 1.56 7.53 -13.18
C ASP A 475 2.32 6.68 -14.21
N SER A 476 3.32 7.28 -14.83
CA SER A 476 4.06 6.68 -15.95
C SER A 476 4.91 5.49 -15.54
N VAL A 477 5.26 5.33 -14.26
CA VAL A 477 6.12 4.24 -13.78
C VAL A 477 5.30 3.17 -13.07
N THR A 478 4.43 3.59 -12.15
CA THR A 478 3.71 2.71 -11.22
C THR A 478 2.30 2.35 -11.66
N GLN A 479 1.74 3.08 -12.64
CA GLN A 479 0.32 3.02 -13.00
C GLN A 479 -0.63 3.37 -11.85
N MET A 480 -0.16 4.12 -10.84
CA MET A 480 -1.03 4.68 -9.81
C MET A 480 -1.94 5.76 -10.40
N GLN A 481 -3.24 5.72 -10.09
CA GLN A 481 -4.23 6.65 -10.65
C GLN A 481 -3.97 8.11 -10.25
N GLU A 482 -4.21 9.03 -11.19
CA GLU A 482 -4.12 10.49 -11.02
C GLU A 482 -5.31 11.03 -10.20
N THR A 483 -5.45 10.61 -8.96
CA THR A 483 -6.64 10.96 -8.13
C THR A 483 -6.67 12.41 -7.65
N LYS A 484 -5.60 13.18 -7.86
CA LYS A 484 -5.38 14.47 -7.16
C LYS A 484 -5.67 15.71 -7.99
N VAL A 485 -5.84 15.56 -9.29
CA VAL A 485 -6.07 16.70 -10.18
C VAL A 485 -6.84 16.25 -11.41
N THR A 486 -7.94 16.95 -11.67
CA THR A 486 -8.70 16.89 -12.92
C THR A 486 -9.40 18.24 -13.12
N LEU A 487 -10.18 18.35 -14.19
CA LEU A 487 -11.11 19.45 -14.39
C LEU A 487 -12.53 19.01 -14.05
N CYS A 488 -13.38 19.96 -13.66
CA CYS A 488 -14.81 19.76 -13.46
C CYS A 488 -15.62 20.98 -13.87
N ARG A 489 -16.93 20.76 -14.00
CA ARG A 489 -17.95 21.81 -14.12
C ARG A 489 -18.91 21.66 -12.95
N ILE A 490 -19.25 22.77 -12.32
CA ILE A 490 -20.15 22.80 -11.16
C ILE A 490 -21.37 23.65 -11.52
N GLU A 491 -22.56 23.17 -11.16
CA GLU A 491 -23.83 23.90 -11.34
C GLU A 491 -24.78 23.60 -10.16
N ALA A 492 -25.70 24.53 -9.87
CA ALA A 492 -26.78 24.29 -8.93
C ALA A 492 -27.70 23.17 -9.44
N ALA A 493 -28.19 22.31 -8.53
CA ALA A 493 -29.02 21.15 -8.86
C ALA A 493 -30.52 21.46 -9.01
#